data_AF-A0A7Y0ZEP9-F1
#
_entry.id   AF-A0A7Y0ZEP9-F1
#
_cell.length_a   1.000
_cell.length_b   1.000
_cell.length_c   1.000
_cell.angle_alpha   90.00
_cell.angle_beta   90.00
_cell.angle_gamma   90.00
#
_symmetry.space_group_name_H-M   'P 1'
#
loop_
_entity.id
_entity.type
_entity.pdbx_description
1 polymer ?
#
loop_
_entity_poly.entity_id
_entity_poly.type
_entity_poly.pdbx_seq_one_letter_code
_entity_poly.pdbx_strand_id
1 'polypeptide(L)' 'MTPEERTALLNALSDEVKVPWETNCAGEIFVAGESENGTLRIGHFQGDAALSAYVVAMHNSTLANQI' A
#
# COMPACT_ATOMS: atom_id res chain seq x y z
N MET A 1 16.73 -1.51 -8.89
CA MET A 1 16.07 -2.74 -8.44
C MET A 1 15.90 -3.65 -9.63
N THR A 2 16.56 -4.80 -9.61
CA THR A 2 16.40 -5.84 -10.62
C THR A 2 15.02 -6.51 -10.48
N PRO A 3 14.53 -7.23 -11.50
CA PRO A 3 13.31 -8.02 -11.40
C PRO A 3 13.34 -9.05 -10.25
N GLU A 4 14.51 -9.63 -9.99
CA GLU A 4 14.74 -10.62 -8.93
C GLU A 4 14.62 -10.00 -7.53
N GLU A 5 15.29 -8.86 -7.31
CA GLU A 5 15.21 -8.09 -6.06
C GLU A 5 13.78 -7.65 -5.76
N ARG A 6 13.04 -7.24 -6.80
CA ARG A 6 11.63 -6.85 -6.68
C ARG A 6 10.73 -8.01 -6.26
N THR A 7 10.93 -9.17 -6.89
CA THR A 7 10.14 -10.37 -6.59
C THR A 7 10.38 -10.85 -5.16
N ALA A 8 11.65 -10.83 -4.72
CA ALA A 8 12.01 -11.18 -3.35
C ALA A 8 11.38 -10.23 -2.31
N LEU A 9 11.42 -8.92 -2.58
CA LEU A 9 10.79 -7.91 -1.71
C LEU A 9 9.28 -8.14 -1.58
N LEU A 10 8.60 -8.38 -2.69
CA LEU A 10 7.15 -8.63 -2.68
C LEU A 10 6.82 -9.94 -1.97
N ASN A 11 7.58 -11.01 -2.20
CA ASN A 11 7.38 -12.29 -1.51
C ASN A 11 7.58 -12.20 0.02
N ALA A 12 8.38 -11.24 0.50
CA ALA A 12 8.58 -11.01 1.92
C ALA A 12 7.39 -10.29 2.60
N LEU A 13 6.50 -9.67 1.83
CA LEU A 13 5.29 -9.03 2.36
C LEU A 13 4.22 -10.08 2.71
N SER A 14 3.41 -9.81 3.73
CA SER A 14 2.23 -10.64 4.03
C SER A 14 1.15 -10.47 2.95
N ASP A 15 0.34 -11.49 2.73
CA ASP A 15 -0.71 -11.44 1.70
C ASP A 15 -1.76 -10.37 1.99
N GLU A 16 -1.99 -10.05 3.26
CA GLU A 16 -2.88 -8.98 3.72
C GLU A 16 -2.45 -7.59 3.24
N VAL A 17 -1.16 -7.39 2.93
CA VAL A 17 -0.65 -6.10 2.45
C VAL A 17 -0.33 -6.10 0.96
N LYS A 18 -0.30 -7.28 0.29
CA LYS A 18 -0.12 -7.43 -1.18
C LYS A 18 -1.40 -7.11 -1.97
N VAL A 19 -2.11 -6.07 -1.56
CA VAL A 19 -3.38 -5.63 -2.15
C VAL A 19 -3.33 -4.13 -2.36
N PRO A 20 -4.11 -3.55 -3.29
CA PRO A 20 -4.12 -2.11 -3.49
C PRO A 20 -4.43 -1.35 -2.19
N TRP A 21 -3.61 -0.34 -1.88
CA TRP A 21 -3.82 0.55 -0.75
C TRP A 21 -4.52 1.83 -1.20
N GLU A 22 -5.15 2.51 -0.24
CA GLU A 22 -5.78 3.81 -0.36
C GLU A 22 -5.21 4.78 0.68
N THR A 23 -5.33 6.09 0.41
CA THR A 23 -5.00 7.14 1.38
C THR A 23 -6.08 8.22 1.41
N ASN A 24 -6.15 8.97 2.50
CA ASN A 24 -7.03 10.12 2.65
C ASN A 24 -6.28 11.44 2.94
N CYS A 25 -7.02 12.54 3.01
CA CYS A 25 -6.46 13.86 3.28
C CYS A 25 -5.89 14.02 4.70
N ALA A 26 -6.15 13.08 5.62
CA ALA A 26 -5.54 13.04 6.94
C ALA A 26 -4.19 12.29 6.95
N GLY A 27 -3.72 11.77 5.80
CA GLY A 27 -2.47 11.03 5.69
C GLY A 27 -2.56 9.58 6.19
N GLU A 28 -3.77 9.05 6.35
CA GLU A 28 -4.00 7.67 6.76
C GLU A 28 -3.95 6.75 5.56
N ILE A 29 -3.29 5.60 5.71
CA ILE A 29 -3.22 4.56 4.69
C ILE A 29 -4.02 3.35 5.15
N PHE A 30 -4.86 2.82 4.26
CA PHE A 30 -5.73 1.71 4.54
C PHE A 30 -5.90 0.78 3.33
N VAL A 31 -6.31 -0.45 3.60
CA VAL A 31 -6.82 -1.38 2.60
C VAL A 31 -8.34 -1.32 2.69
N ALA A 32 -9.01 -1.08 1.56
CA ALA A 32 -10.47 -1.15 1.49
C ALA A 32 -10.92 -2.60 1.68
N GLY A 33 -11.74 -2.86 2.71
CA GLY A 33 -12.40 -4.15 2.89
C GLY A 33 -13.85 -4.12 2.42
N GLU A 34 -14.46 -5.30 2.29
CA GLU A 34 -15.82 -5.48 1.78
C GLU A 34 -16.93 -5.15 2.81
N SER A 35 -16.61 -4.71 4.04
CA SER A 35 -17.61 -4.45 5.10
C SER A 35 -17.38 -3.12 5.83
N GLU A 36 -18.41 -2.61 6.53
CA GLU A 36 -18.38 -1.36 7.32
C GLU A 36 -17.31 -1.35 8.45
N ASN A 37 -16.80 -2.51 8.86
CA ASN A 37 -15.66 -2.65 9.79
C ASN A 37 -14.40 -3.19 9.09
N GLY A 38 -14.40 -3.30 7.76
CA GLY A 38 -13.44 -4.07 6.97
C GLY A 38 -12.20 -3.32 6.51
N THR A 39 -12.11 -2.00 6.75
CA THR A 39 -10.91 -1.24 6.38
C THR A 39 -9.76 -1.53 7.34
N LEU A 40 -8.73 -2.23 6.86
CA LEU A 40 -7.50 -2.44 7.61
C LEU A 40 -6.65 -1.16 7.53
N ARG A 41 -6.38 -0.52 8.67
CA ARG A 41 -5.45 0.60 8.73
C ARG A 41 -4.01 0.08 8.69
N ILE A 42 -3.29 0.43 7.62
CA ILE A 42 -1.88 0.07 7.42
C ILE A 42 -0.96 1.01 8.19
N GLY A 43 -1.28 2.31 8.18
CA GLY A 43 -0.42 3.30 8.80
C GLY A 43 -0.97 4.72 8.71
N HIS A 44 -0.14 5.67 9.15
CA HIS A 44 -0.42 7.10 9.08
C HIS A 44 0.86 7.90 9.03
N PHE A 45 0.94 8.83 8.08
CA PHE A 45 2.03 9.78 7.94
C PHE A 45 1.64 11.10 8.58
N GLN A 46 2.16 11.35 9.78
CA GLN A 46 1.83 12.56 10.52
C GLN A 46 2.31 13.81 9.76
N GLY A 47 1.37 14.61 9.26
CA GLY A 47 1.61 15.95 8.74
C GLY A 47 1.83 16.08 7.23
N ASP A 48 1.80 14.99 6.46
CA ASP A 48 1.96 15.07 5.00
C ASP A 48 1.11 14.04 4.25
N ALA A 49 -0.11 14.45 3.90
CA ALA A 49 -1.01 13.66 3.06
C ALA A 49 -0.41 13.41 1.67
N ALA A 50 0.41 14.30 1.14
CA ALA A 50 1.05 14.10 -0.16
C ALA A 50 2.11 12.99 -0.10
N LEU A 51 2.87 12.90 1.01
CA LEU A 51 3.79 11.78 1.24
C LEU A 51 3.04 10.45 1.34
N SER A 52 1.93 10.41 2.06
CA SER A 52 1.10 9.19 2.13
C SER A 52 0.59 8.77 0.74
N ALA A 53 0.16 9.74 -0.09
CA ALA A 53 -0.28 9.49 -1.46
C ALA A 53 0.85 8.99 -2.36
N TYR A 54 2.04 9.55 -2.22
CA TYR A 54 3.23 9.09 -2.93
C TYR A 54 3.58 7.64 -2.57
N VAL A 55 3.56 7.30 -1.27
CA VAL A 55 3.83 5.92 -0.81
C VAL A 55 2.79 4.94 -1.35
N VAL A 56 1.50 5.29 -1.30
CA VAL A 56 0.43 4.46 -1.88
C VAL A 56 0.60 4.29 -3.39
N ALA A 57 0.93 5.35 -4.12
CA ALA A 57 1.15 5.28 -5.56
C ALA A 57 2.33 4.36 -5.93
N MET A 58 3.44 4.46 -5.19
CA MET A 58 4.62 3.61 -5.38
C MET A 58 4.33 2.15 -5.07
N HIS A 59 3.62 1.89 -3.97
CA HIS A 59 3.19 0.55 -3.58
C HIS A 59 2.33 -0.09 -4.68
N ASN A 60 1.24 0.58 -5.07
CA ASN A 60 0.28 0.05 -6.04
C ASN A 60 0.91 -0.12 -7.43
N SER A 61 1.81 0.76 -7.84
CA SER A 61 2.57 0.62 -9.10
C SER A 61 3.52 -0.58 -9.07
N THR A 62 4.10 -0.88 -7.91
CA THR A 62 4.99 -2.04 -7.77
C THR A 62 4.21 -3.35 -7.85
N LEU A 63 3.01 -3.40 -7.26
CA LEU A 63 2.08 -4.54 -7.37
C LEU A 63 1.57 -4.75 -8.80
N ALA A 64 1.11 -3.68 -9.47
CA ALA A 64 0.53 -3.78 -10.81
C ALA A 64 1.50 -4.34 -11.86
N ASN A 65 2.80 -4.10 -11.69
CA ASN A 65 3.86 -4.60 -12.58
C ASN A 65 4.24 -6.08 -12.34
N GLN A 66 3.45 -6.85 -11.57
CA GLN A 66 3.60 -8.30 -11.42
C GLN A 66 2.72 -9.13 -12.38
N ILE A 67 1.67 -8.53 -12.97
CA ILE A 67 0.76 -9.17 -13.94
C ILE A 67 1.29 -8.92 -15.36
#